data_AF-I8QHE0-F1
#
_entry.id   AF-I8QHE0-F1
#
_cell.length_a   1.000
_cell.length_b   1.000
_cell.length_c   1.000
_cell.angle_alpha   90.00
_cell.angle_beta   90.00
_cell.angle_gamma   90.00
#
_symmetry.space_group_name_H-M   'P 1'
#
loop_
_entity.id
_entity.type
_entity.pdbx_description
1 polymer ?
#
loop_
_entity_poly.entity_id
_entity_poly.type
_entity_poly.pdbx_seq_one_letter_code
_entity_poly.pdbx_strand_id
1 'polypeptide(L)'
;MPPADPPAPPGTSGGAGGGFRAGDRRYPSQHGVLVWRDQQMDTAGQVAFAEAFGPILAFTSVVDPEPARPGVHELHGGNVGWHFDASSLPAPPEATVLRAVRVPPVGGDTLWASGVAAYQALTPDLRALATGRYVTHGRGVTRAPDDERPIVAHPLVRRHPHTGDHDRDARHLVRICLAALHP
;
A
#
# COMPACT_ATOMS: atom_id res chain seq x y z
N MET A 1 20.54 -25.73 3.25
CA MET A 1 20.13 -24.93 4.42
C MET A 1 18.77 -24.34 4.10
N PRO A 2 17.71 -24.64 4.86
CA PRO A 2 16.45 -23.93 4.72
C PRO A 2 16.64 -22.43 5.09
N PRO A 3 15.85 -21.51 4.50
CA PRO A 3 15.88 -20.11 4.90
C PRO A 3 15.43 -19.98 6.37
N ALA A 4 16.10 -19.10 7.12
CA ALA A 4 15.75 -18.82 8.50
C ALA A 4 14.32 -18.25 8.59
N ASP A 5 13.59 -18.62 9.64
CA ASP A 5 12.27 -18.05 9.92
C ASP A 5 12.37 -16.52 10.06
N PRO A 6 11.40 -15.75 9.53
CA PRO A 6 11.38 -14.31 9.70
C PRO A 6 11.28 -13.96 11.19
N PRO A 7 11.94 -12.87 11.65
CA PRO A 7 11.90 -12.47 13.05
C PRO A 7 10.45 -12.21 13.48
N ALA A 8 10.08 -12.75 14.64
CA ALA A 8 8.79 -12.50 15.25
C ALA A 8 8.64 -10.99 15.54
N PRO A 9 7.48 -10.37 15.26
CA PRO A 9 7.28 -8.97 15.61
C PRO A 9 7.34 -8.80 17.14
N PRO A 10 8.07 -7.80 17.67
CA PRO A 10 8.20 -7.63 19.10
C PRO A 10 6.92 -7.04 19.73
N GLY A 11 6.46 -7.67 20.81
CA GLY A 11 5.61 -7.05 21.84
C GLY A 11 4.11 -6.96 21.56
N THR A 12 3.38 -8.07 21.61
CA THR A 12 1.95 -8.04 21.99
C THR A 12 1.85 -8.10 23.52
N SER A 13 1.90 -6.97 24.20
CA SER A 13 1.52 -6.91 25.61
C SER A 13 0.00 -6.87 25.73
N GLY A 14 -0.56 -8.01 26.17
CA GLY A 14 -1.77 -8.04 27.01
C GLY A 14 -3.13 -8.06 26.31
N GLY A 15 -3.83 -9.19 26.46
CA GLY A 15 -5.28 -9.28 26.32
C GLY A 15 -5.71 -10.43 25.42
N ALA A 16 -6.49 -11.37 25.96
CA ALA A 16 -7.12 -12.44 25.20
C ALA A 16 -8.03 -11.87 24.10
N GLY A 17 -7.55 -11.86 22.86
CA GLY A 17 -8.25 -11.41 21.66
C GLY A 17 -7.32 -11.50 20.45
N GLY A 18 -7.80 -12.05 19.33
CA GLY A 18 -6.98 -12.42 18.16
C GLY A 18 -5.99 -11.34 17.71
N GLY A 19 -4.69 -11.58 17.93
CA GLY A 19 -3.62 -10.69 17.50
C GLY A 19 -3.33 -10.80 16.00
N PHE A 20 -2.81 -9.71 15.43
CA PHE A 20 -2.28 -9.70 14.07
C PHE A 20 -1.16 -10.72 13.90
N ARG A 21 -1.20 -11.49 12.81
CA ARG A 21 -0.12 -12.37 12.38
C ARG A 21 0.31 -11.97 10.98
N ALA A 22 1.62 -11.95 10.75
CA ALA A 22 2.18 -11.75 9.42
C ALA A 22 1.57 -12.80 8.46
N GLY A 23 1.09 -12.34 7.30
CA GLY A 23 0.38 -13.16 6.32
C GLY A 23 -1.15 -13.25 6.50
N ASP A 24 -1.74 -12.84 7.63
CA ASP A 24 -3.20 -12.64 7.69
C ASP A 24 -3.55 -11.34 6.96
N ARG A 25 -4.05 -11.48 5.72
CA ARG A 25 -4.46 -10.35 4.89
C ARG A 25 -5.77 -9.69 5.35
N ARG A 26 -6.57 -10.33 6.21
CA ARG A 26 -7.89 -9.79 6.61
C ARG A 26 -7.75 -8.58 7.51
N TYR A 27 -6.85 -8.66 8.49
CA TYR A 27 -6.60 -7.58 9.44
C TYR A 27 -6.19 -6.27 8.74
N PRO A 28 -5.18 -6.24 7.85
CA PRO A 28 -4.86 -5.04 7.08
C PRO A 28 -6.02 -4.57 6.20
N SER A 29 -6.81 -5.50 5.64
CA SER A 29 -7.94 -5.15 4.79
C SER A 29 -9.09 -4.45 5.54
N GLN A 30 -9.25 -4.75 6.84
CA GLN A 30 -10.26 -4.12 7.70
C GLN A 30 -9.82 -2.75 8.22
N HIS A 31 -8.52 -2.55 8.43
CA HIS A 31 -7.99 -1.35 9.06
C HIS A 31 -7.38 -0.35 8.05
N GLY A 32 -7.07 -0.78 6.83
CA GLY A 32 -6.49 0.03 5.77
C GLY A 32 -5.01 0.36 5.98
N VAL A 33 -4.65 0.94 7.12
CA VAL A 33 -3.28 1.30 7.48
C VAL A 33 -2.89 0.68 8.82
N LEU A 34 -1.74 0.02 8.85
CA LEU A 34 -1.16 -0.54 10.06
C LEU A 34 0.20 0.12 10.31
N VAL A 35 0.43 0.56 11.56
CA VAL A 35 1.65 1.25 11.96
C VAL A 35 2.32 0.52 13.11
N TRP A 36 3.58 0.13 12.92
CA TRP A 36 4.45 -0.35 13.99
C TRP A 36 5.50 0.71 14.29
N ARG A 37 5.74 0.94 15.58
CA ARG A 37 6.77 1.87 16.08
C ARG A 37 8.05 1.10 16.43
N ASP A 38 9.15 1.82 16.49
CA ASP A 38 10.44 1.36 17.07
C ASP A 38 10.97 0.05 16.47
N GLN A 39 10.69 -0.18 15.18
CA GLN A 39 11.13 -1.40 14.49
C GLN A 39 12.61 -1.31 14.10
N GLN A 40 13.41 -2.26 14.58
CA GLN A 40 14.82 -2.39 14.21
C GLN A 40 14.94 -3.44 13.09
N MET A 41 14.95 -3.00 11.83
CA MET A 41 15.09 -3.90 10.68
C MET A 41 15.90 -3.32 9.54
N ASP A 42 16.73 -4.16 8.93
CA ASP A 42 17.43 -3.87 7.67
C ASP A 42 16.57 -4.24 6.46
N THR A 43 17.04 -3.91 5.25
CA THR A 43 16.24 -4.08 4.02
C THR A 43 15.86 -5.54 3.78
N ALA A 44 16.72 -6.49 4.18
CA ALA A 44 16.41 -7.92 4.12
C ALA A 44 15.23 -8.27 5.04
N GLY A 45 15.22 -7.76 6.27
CA GLY A 45 14.11 -7.93 7.21
C GLY A 45 12.79 -7.34 6.71
N GLN A 46 12.82 -6.13 6.13
CA GLN A 46 11.64 -5.51 5.52
C GLN A 46 11.08 -6.36 4.38
N VAL A 47 11.95 -6.88 3.52
CA VAL A 47 11.56 -7.77 2.42
C VAL A 47 10.94 -9.06 2.94
N ALA A 48 11.59 -9.73 3.90
CA ALA A 48 11.07 -10.97 4.47
C ALA A 48 9.70 -10.77 5.13
N PHE A 49 9.50 -9.63 5.80
CA PHE A 49 8.20 -9.25 6.34
C PHE A 49 7.16 -9.05 5.23
N ALA A 50 7.51 -8.34 4.16
CA ALA A 50 6.61 -8.10 3.03
C ALA A 50 6.24 -9.42 2.30
N GLU A 51 7.21 -10.32 2.13
CA GLU A 51 7.02 -11.64 1.50
C GLU A 51 6.05 -12.54 2.28
N ALA A 52 5.93 -12.35 3.60
CA ALA A 52 4.91 -13.04 4.39
C ALA A 52 3.47 -12.69 3.95
N PHE A 53 3.26 -11.53 3.33
CA PHE A 53 1.96 -11.14 2.77
C PHE A 53 1.78 -11.59 1.32
N GLY A 54 2.84 -11.90 0.57
CA GLY A 54 2.77 -12.31 -0.83
C GLY A 54 4.02 -11.95 -1.62
N PRO A 55 4.08 -12.32 -2.91
CA PRO A 55 5.23 -12.02 -3.74
C PRO A 55 5.44 -10.50 -3.91
N ILE A 56 6.71 -10.08 -3.93
CA ILE A 56 7.08 -8.69 -4.19
C ILE A 56 6.83 -8.36 -5.66
N LEU A 57 6.02 -7.32 -5.90
CA LEU A 57 5.77 -6.81 -7.25
C LEU A 57 6.97 -5.97 -7.70
N ALA A 58 7.71 -6.47 -8.69
CA ALA A 58 8.76 -5.70 -9.34
C ALA A 58 8.18 -4.82 -10.46
N PHE A 59 8.45 -3.52 -10.39
CA PHE A 59 8.10 -2.56 -11.45
C PHE A 59 9.11 -1.41 -11.48
N THR A 60 9.19 -0.71 -12.61
CA THR A 60 10.01 0.50 -12.70
C THR A 60 9.27 1.69 -12.08
N SER A 61 9.82 2.21 -10.99
CA SER A 61 9.32 3.43 -10.37
C SER A 61 9.94 4.67 -11.02
N VAL A 62 9.28 5.83 -10.89
CA VAL A 62 9.89 7.11 -11.31
C VAL A 62 10.76 7.71 -10.22
N VAL A 63 10.48 7.36 -8.96
CA VAL A 63 11.22 7.89 -7.81
C VAL A 63 12.55 7.16 -7.63
N ASP A 64 12.63 5.93 -8.14
CA ASP A 64 13.79 5.04 -8.08
C ASP A 64 13.74 4.12 -9.32
N PRO A 65 14.23 4.62 -10.48
CA PRO A 65 14.16 3.91 -11.76
C PRO A 65 15.12 2.72 -11.84
N GLU A 66 16.20 2.72 -11.07
CA GLU A 66 17.24 1.70 -11.04
C GLU A 66 17.42 1.16 -9.61
N PRO A 67 16.39 0.48 -9.06
CA PRO A 67 16.45 0.02 -7.68
C PRO A 67 17.53 -1.04 -7.51
N ALA A 68 18.26 -0.99 -6.40
CA ALA A 68 19.28 -2.00 -6.05
C ALA A 68 18.70 -3.43 -5.96
N ARG A 69 17.40 -3.55 -5.66
CA ARG A 69 16.64 -4.80 -5.71
C ARG A 69 15.28 -4.57 -6.41
N PRO A 70 14.90 -5.40 -7.39
CA PRO A 70 13.60 -5.27 -8.06
C PRO A 70 12.42 -5.26 -7.07
N GLY A 71 11.55 -4.25 -7.20
CA GLY A 71 10.36 -4.08 -6.35
C GLY A 71 10.63 -3.50 -4.95
N VAL A 72 11.88 -3.14 -4.64
CA VAL A 72 12.27 -2.43 -3.41
C VAL A 72 12.80 -1.06 -3.82
N HIS A 73 12.02 -0.02 -3.56
CA HIS A 73 12.34 1.33 -4.00
C HIS A 73 12.75 2.22 -2.83
N GLU A 74 13.86 2.93 -2.99
CA GLU A 74 14.25 3.99 -2.06
C GLU A 74 13.57 5.31 -2.40
N LEU A 75 13.05 5.99 -1.37
CA LEU A 75 12.34 7.26 -1.51
C LEU A 75 13.18 8.35 -0.84
N HIS A 76 13.62 9.33 -1.63
CA HIS A 76 14.32 10.51 -1.11
C HIS A 76 13.39 11.72 -1.16
N GLY A 77 13.03 12.23 0.02
CA GLY A 77 12.04 13.30 0.17
C GLY A 77 10.59 12.78 0.27
N GLY A 78 9.65 13.72 0.33
CA GLY A 78 8.21 13.40 0.35
C GLY A 78 7.64 13.25 -1.05
N ASN A 79 6.53 12.51 -1.18
CA ASN A 79 5.72 12.52 -2.39
C ASN A 79 4.55 13.51 -2.20
N VAL A 80 4.36 14.42 -3.16
CA VAL A 80 3.32 15.45 -3.10
C VAL A 80 2.19 15.08 -4.06
N GLY A 81 1.01 14.81 -3.50
CA GLY A 81 -0.20 14.50 -4.26
C GLY A 81 -0.89 13.21 -3.81
N TRP A 82 -2.22 13.23 -3.79
CA TRP A 82 -3.03 12.04 -3.51
C TRP A 82 -2.94 11.05 -4.66
N HIS A 83 -2.57 9.81 -4.37
CA HIS A 83 -2.42 8.77 -5.38
C HIS A 83 -2.67 7.38 -4.78
N PHE A 84 -2.83 6.40 -5.67
CA PHE A 84 -2.69 4.98 -5.36
C PHE A 84 -1.36 4.49 -5.93
N ASP A 85 -0.60 3.72 -5.15
CA ASP A 85 0.69 3.21 -5.60
C ASP A 85 0.53 2.35 -6.87
N ALA A 86 1.35 2.64 -7.89
CA ALA A 86 1.44 1.88 -9.13
C ALA A 86 0.10 1.58 -9.83
N SER A 87 -0.90 2.46 -9.70
CA SER A 87 -2.23 2.29 -10.30
C SER A 87 -2.24 2.30 -11.83
N SER A 88 -1.12 2.63 -12.48
CA SER A 88 -0.94 2.55 -13.93
C SER A 88 -0.56 1.15 -14.41
N LEU A 89 -0.36 0.18 -13.51
CA LEU A 89 -0.08 -1.22 -13.86
C LEU A 89 -1.38 -1.99 -14.08
N PRO A 90 -1.43 -2.98 -14.99
CA PRO A 90 -2.62 -3.84 -15.17
C PRO A 90 -3.07 -4.54 -13.88
N ALA A 91 -2.11 -4.90 -13.03
CA ALA A 91 -2.33 -5.46 -11.70
C ALA A 91 -1.53 -4.65 -10.67
N PRO A 92 -2.11 -3.59 -10.08
CA PRO A 92 -1.48 -2.83 -9.01
C PRO A 92 -1.29 -3.69 -7.75
N PRO A 93 -0.32 -3.34 -6.88
CA PRO A 93 -0.08 -4.07 -5.64
C PRO A 93 -1.31 -4.01 -4.72
N GLU A 94 -1.59 -5.10 -4.00
CA GLU A 94 -2.64 -5.14 -2.99
C GLU A 94 -2.24 -4.38 -1.72
N ALA A 95 -0.94 -4.39 -1.41
CA ALA A 95 -0.39 -3.69 -0.28
C ALA A 95 1.03 -3.17 -0.54
N THR A 96 1.41 -2.12 0.18
CA THR A 96 2.75 -1.55 0.19
C THR A 96 3.33 -1.63 1.60
N VAL A 97 4.59 -2.06 1.74
CA VAL A 97 5.34 -2.01 3.00
C VAL A 97 6.34 -0.85 2.94
N LEU A 98 6.14 0.18 3.77
CA LEU A 98 7.03 1.33 3.87
C LEU A 98 7.85 1.28 5.16
N ARG A 99 9.17 1.50 5.06
CA ARG A 99 10.04 1.67 6.22
C ARG A 99 10.70 3.04 6.23
N ALA A 100 10.60 3.73 7.38
CA ALA A 100 11.35 4.95 7.62
C ALA A 100 12.85 4.65 7.85
N VAL A 101 13.72 5.24 7.03
CA VAL A 101 15.19 5.08 7.15
C VAL A 101 15.84 6.33 7.75
N ARG A 102 15.44 7.51 7.25
CA ARG A 102 15.81 8.82 7.81
C ARG A 102 14.58 9.71 7.79
N VAL A 103 14.25 10.34 8.90
CA VAL A 103 13.07 11.21 9.07
C VAL A 103 13.55 12.58 9.54
N PRO A 104 13.06 13.69 8.97
CA PRO A 104 13.40 15.01 9.47
C PRO A 104 12.87 15.22 10.91
N PRO A 105 13.48 16.10 11.72
CA PRO A 105 13.03 16.36 13.08
C PRO A 105 11.63 16.99 13.16
N VAL A 106 11.16 17.61 12.07
CA VAL A 106 9.83 18.20 11.94
C VAL A 106 9.31 17.93 10.52
N GLY A 107 8.03 17.56 10.42
CA GLY A 107 7.39 17.20 9.15
C GLY A 107 7.74 15.79 8.69
N GLY A 108 7.58 15.53 7.39
CA GLY A 108 7.79 14.18 6.81
C GLY A 108 6.61 13.23 7.02
N ASP A 109 5.47 13.74 7.46
CA ASP A 109 4.26 12.96 7.64
C ASP A 109 3.80 12.35 6.32
N THR A 110 3.32 11.12 6.40
CA THR A 110 2.56 10.49 5.31
C THR A 110 1.10 10.49 5.69
N LEU A 111 0.24 10.95 4.78
CA LEU A 111 -1.21 10.98 4.98
C LEU A 111 -1.85 9.86 4.16
N TRP A 112 -2.94 9.30 4.69
CA TRP A 112 -3.75 8.30 4.02
C TRP A 112 -5.23 8.69 4.04
N ALA A 113 -5.95 8.28 3.01
CA ALA A 113 -7.39 8.43 2.90
C ALA A 113 -8.03 7.09 2.58
N SER A 114 -9.21 6.84 3.15
CA SER A 114 -9.97 5.61 2.91
C SER A 114 -10.88 5.78 1.69
N GLY A 115 -10.60 5.02 0.62
CA GLY A 115 -11.48 4.94 -0.54
C GLY A 115 -12.85 4.34 -0.21
N VAL A 116 -12.92 3.43 0.77
CA VAL A 116 -14.16 2.84 1.27
C VAL A 116 -15.02 3.90 1.95
N ALA A 117 -14.45 4.63 2.92
CA ALA A 117 -15.19 5.68 3.62
C ALA A 117 -15.65 6.78 2.65
N ALA A 118 -14.80 7.16 1.69
CA ALA A 118 -15.13 8.13 0.66
C ALA A 118 -16.31 7.66 -0.21
N TYR A 119 -16.33 6.39 -0.63
CA TYR A 119 -17.43 5.83 -1.40
C TYR A 119 -18.72 5.70 -0.58
N GLN A 120 -18.61 5.27 0.68
CA GLN A 120 -19.75 5.19 1.60
C GLN A 120 -20.42 6.55 1.84
N ALA A 121 -19.63 7.62 1.86
CA ALA A 121 -20.11 8.99 2.01
C ALA A 121 -20.79 9.56 0.75
N LEU A 122 -20.72 8.88 -0.41
CA LEU A 122 -21.41 9.32 -1.62
C LEU A 122 -22.92 9.20 -1.46
N THR A 123 -23.64 10.19 -2.00
CA THR A 123 -25.10 10.11 -2.16
C THR A 123 -25.48 8.94 -3.09
N PRO A 124 -26.73 8.44 -3.02
CA PRO A 124 -27.19 7.37 -3.90
C PRO A 124 -26.97 7.67 -5.39
N ASP A 125 -27.20 8.92 -5.82
CA ASP A 125 -27.05 9.32 -7.22
C ASP A 125 -25.59 9.30 -7.67
N LEU A 126 -24.66 9.80 -6.84
CA LEU A 126 -23.22 9.74 -7.13
C LEU A 126 -22.71 8.31 -7.14
N ARG A 127 -23.24 7.47 -6.26
CA ARG A 127 -22.94 6.04 -6.22
C ARG A 127 -23.39 5.34 -7.51
N ALA A 128 -24.60 5.62 -7.97
CA ALA A 128 -25.14 5.11 -9.22
C ALA A 128 -24.32 5.60 -10.42
N LEU A 129 -23.91 6.87 -10.41
CA LEU A 129 -23.06 7.45 -11.45
C LEU A 129 -21.69 6.76 -11.54
N ALA A 130 -21.07 6.47 -10.39
CA ALA A 130 -19.74 5.87 -10.31
C ALA A 130 -19.72 4.36 -10.61
N THR A 131 -20.82 3.66 -10.32
CA THR A 131 -20.93 2.21 -10.52
C THR A 131 -20.82 1.84 -12.00
N GLY A 132 -19.99 0.83 -12.31
CA GLY A 132 -19.75 0.36 -13.68
C GLY A 132 -18.88 1.30 -14.54
N ARG A 133 -18.38 2.41 -13.98
CA ARG A 133 -17.44 3.30 -14.67
C ARG A 133 -16.01 2.78 -14.58
N TYR A 134 -15.19 3.23 -15.53
CA TYR A 134 -13.77 2.95 -15.58
C TYR A 134 -12.99 4.26 -15.55
N VAL A 135 -11.81 4.22 -14.94
CA VAL A 135 -10.85 5.31 -14.88
C VAL A 135 -9.53 4.83 -15.47
N THR A 136 -8.93 5.68 -16.29
CA THR A 136 -7.58 5.46 -16.81
C THR A 136 -6.58 6.14 -15.90
N HIS A 137 -5.57 5.40 -15.46
CA HIS A 137 -4.51 5.94 -14.62
C HIS A 137 -3.32 6.29 -15.49
N GLY A 138 -3.29 7.52 -15.99
CA GLY A 138 -2.09 8.14 -16.55
C GLY A 138 -1.29 8.82 -15.46
N ARG A 139 0.04 8.94 -15.64
CA ARG A 139 0.82 9.91 -14.85
C ARG A 139 0.24 11.30 -15.18
N GLY A 140 -0.22 12.02 -14.16
CA GLY A 140 -1.17 13.12 -14.26
C GLY A 140 -0.87 14.16 -15.34
N VAL A 141 -1.94 14.63 -16.01
CA VAL A 141 -2.07 15.81 -16.89
C VAL A 141 -1.10 15.98 -18.08
N THR A 142 0.01 15.25 -18.14
CA THR A 142 0.94 15.23 -19.28
C THR A 142 1.54 13.84 -19.38
N ARG A 143 0.85 12.94 -20.09
CA ARG A 143 1.53 11.79 -20.70
C ARG A 143 2.58 12.38 -21.64
N ALA A 144 3.86 12.06 -21.43
CA ALA A 144 4.88 12.45 -22.39
C ALA A 144 4.51 11.82 -23.75
N PRO A 145 4.63 12.53 -24.89
CA PRO A 145 4.20 12.02 -26.19
C PRO A 145 4.81 10.66 -26.58
N ASP A 146 5.93 10.30 -25.97
CA ASP A 146 6.73 9.09 -26.13
C ASP A 146 6.50 8.03 -25.04
N ASP A 147 5.56 8.23 -24.10
CA ASP A 147 5.23 7.20 -23.11
C ASP A 147 4.45 6.06 -23.80
N GLU A 148 5.14 5.04 -24.30
CA GLU A 148 4.58 3.89 -25.01
C GLU A 148 3.83 2.89 -24.10
N ARG A 149 3.77 3.14 -22.77
CA ARG A 149 3.09 2.22 -21.85
C ARG A 149 1.59 2.13 -22.20
N PRO A 150 0.99 0.92 -22.09
CA PRO A 150 -0.42 0.76 -22.38
C PRO A 150 -1.26 1.61 -21.43
N ILE A 151 -2.31 2.27 -21.96
CA ILE A 151 -3.30 2.95 -21.11
C ILE A 151 -4.07 1.86 -20.37
N VAL A 152 -3.85 1.78 -19.06
CA VAL A 152 -4.57 0.84 -18.19
C VAL A 152 -5.83 1.53 -17.65
N ALA A 153 -6.97 0.86 -17.86
CA ALA A 153 -8.25 1.24 -17.29
C ALA A 153 -8.62 0.27 -16.15
N HIS A 154 -9.06 0.83 -15.02
CA HIS A 154 -9.59 0.08 -13.89
C HIS A 154 -11.03 0.48 -13.62
N PRO A 155 -11.89 -0.41 -13.10
CA PRO A 155 -13.19 0.02 -12.60
C PRO A 155 -12.99 1.10 -11.54
N LEU A 156 -13.75 2.19 -11.65
CA LEU A 156 -13.73 3.30 -10.68
C LEU A 156 -14.13 2.80 -9.29
N VAL A 157 -15.07 1.85 -9.25
CA VAL A 157 -15.55 1.18 -8.05
C VAL A 157 -15.18 -0.29 -8.16
N ARG A 158 -14.42 -0.80 -7.19
CA ARG A 158 -13.96 -2.19 -7.14
C ARG A 158 -14.36 -2.81 -5.81
N ARG A 159 -14.72 -4.10 -5.83
CA ARG A 159 -14.96 -4.89 -4.61
C ARG A 159 -13.65 -5.41 -4.04
N HIS A 160 -13.36 -5.20 -2.76
CA HIS A 160 -12.12 -5.70 -2.12
C HIS A 160 -12.14 -7.24 -1.96
N PRO A 161 -11.04 -7.97 -2.24
CA PRO A 161 -11.07 -9.43 -2.36
C PRO A 161 -11.09 -10.14 -0.99
N HIS A 162 -10.70 -9.46 0.08
CA HIS A 162 -10.48 -10.08 1.40
C HIS A 162 -11.42 -9.59 2.53
N THR A 163 -12.33 -8.63 2.26
CA THR A 163 -13.25 -8.10 3.29
C THR A 163 -14.67 -8.67 3.25
N GLY A 164 -14.95 -9.63 2.34
CA GLY A 164 -16.27 -10.27 2.27
C GLY A 164 -17.41 -9.28 1.92
N ASP A 165 -18.65 -9.65 2.27
CA ASP A 165 -19.89 -8.93 1.93
C ASP A 165 -20.20 -7.71 2.81
N HIS A 166 -19.37 -7.39 3.80
CA HIS A 166 -19.70 -6.34 4.79
C HIS A 166 -19.36 -4.91 4.34
N ASP A 167 -18.57 -4.74 3.29
CA ASP A 167 -18.31 -3.45 2.67
C ASP A 167 -18.40 -3.57 1.16
N ARG A 168 -19.64 -3.50 0.70
CA ARG A 168 -19.95 -3.47 -0.72
C ARG A 168 -19.54 -2.10 -1.24
N ASP A 169 -18.47 -2.16 -2.02
CA ASP A 169 -18.05 -1.22 -3.04
C ASP A 169 -17.04 -0.15 -2.56
N ALA A 170 -15.91 -0.12 -3.28
CA ALA A 170 -14.63 0.55 -3.05
C ALA A 170 -13.57 -0.29 -2.31
N ARG A 171 -12.32 -0.15 -2.77
CA ARG A 171 -11.14 -0.85 -2.21
C ARG A 171 -10.29 0.12 -1.42
N HIS A 172 -9.70 -0.40 -0.34
CA HIS A 172 -8.45 0.11 0.21
C HIS A 172 -7.28 -0.29 -0.71
N LEU A 173 -6.34 0.62 -0.93
CA LEU A 173 -4.94 0.21 -1.03
C LEU A 173 -4.50 0.04 0.42
N VAL A 174 -4.15 -1.18 0.82
CA VAL A 174 -3.63 -1.40 2.17
C VAL A 174 -2.20 -0.87 2.20
N ARG A 175 -1.91 0.07 3.10
CA ARG A 175 -0.52 0.50 3.31
C ARG A 175 -0.07 0.04 4.69
N ILE A 176 0.88 -0.88 4.71
CA ILE A 176 1.54 -1.31 5.94
C ILE A 176 2.76 -0.40 6.11
N CYS A 177 2.76 0.40 7.16
CA CYS A 177 3.87 1.29 7.50
C CYS A 177 4.62 0.77 8.72
N LEU A 178 5.88 0.46 8.53
CA LEU A 178 6.82 0.10 9.59
C LEU A 178 7.63 1.35 9.90
N ALA A 179 7.22 2.12 10.89
CA ALA A 179 7.97 3.28 11.32
C ALA A 179 9.03 2.85 12.33
N ALA A 180 10.30 2.85 11.92
CA ALA A 180 11.40 2.97 12.88
C ALA A 180 11.40 4.42 13.35
N LEU A 181 10.87 4.69 14.53
CA LEU A 181 11.16 5.94 15.23
C LEU A 181 12.33 5.66 16.17
N HIS A 182 13.46 6.29 15.93
CA HIS A 182 14.35 6.67 17.01
C HIS A 182 14.91 8.06 16.67
N PRO A 183 15.05 8.94 17.68
CA PRO A 183 15.49 10.33 17.53
C PRO A 183 16.88 10.48 16.91
#